data_AF-A0A0S1XAP4-F1
#
_entry.id   AF-A0A0S1XAP4-F1
#
_cell.length_a   1.000
_cell.length_b   1.000
_cell.length_c   1.000
_cell.angle_alpha   90.00
_cell.angle_beta   90.00
_cell.angle_gamma   90.00
#
_symmetry.space_group_name_H-M   'P 1'
#
loop_
_entity.id
_entity.type
_entity.pdbx_description
1 polymer ?
#
loop_
_entity_poly.entity_id
_entity_poly.type
_entity_poly.pdbx_seq_one_letter_code
_entity_poly.pdbx_strand_id
1 'polypeptide(L)'
;MKKKERSVRAMVIYFKDEKALNHLLKHGVVYTIRKHKRKRTGKDWLAKDRKSGKIANVIVEYVGKLEIVYLGDNKWRGGIVFPNGKKYVYDDYLDEKYVQHSGFKTLNAWIRALMRLNGIRTWRKMTIDWHLYKVTLVKKLEERDRRGS
;
A
#
# COMPACT_ATOMS: atom_id res chain seq x y z
N MET A 1 13.88 -29.58 -23.71
CA MET A 1 12.87 -28.51 -23.96
C MET A 1 12.73 -27.63 -22.72
N LYS A 2 13.28 -26.41 -22.72
CA LYS A 2 12.99 -25.42 -21.66
C LYS A 2 11.61 -24.81 -21.95
N LYS A 3 10.60 -25.08 -21.11
CA LYS A 3 9.32 -24.37 -21.17
C LYS A 3 9.63 -22.88 -21.05
N LYS A 4 9.33 -22.08 -22.09
CA LYS A 4 9.30 -20.61 -21.98
C LYS A 4 8.28 -20.28 -20.88
N GLU A 5 8.79 -19.91 -19.72
CA GLU A 5 7.99 -19.38 -18.63
C GLU A 5 7.24 -18.16 -19.18
N ARG A 6 5.91 -18.26 -19.28
CA ARG A 6 5.09 -17.16 -19.80
C ARG A 6 5.36 -15.95 -18.91
N SER A 7 5.98 -14.92 -19.48
CA SER A 7 6.20 -13.64 -18.80
C SER A 7 4.85 -13.10 -18.32
N VAL A 8 4.61 -13.24 -17.02
CA VAL A 8 3.43 -12.74 -16.34
C VAL A 8 3.54 -11.21 -16.36
N ARG A 9 2.86 -10.54 -17.33
CA ARG A 9 2.94 -9.07 -17.55
C ARG A 9 2.96 -8.31 -16.23
N ALA A 10 3.98 -7.53 -15.87
CA ALA A 10 3.95 -6.75 -14.62
C ALA A 10 2.74 -5.79 -14.57
N MET A 11 2.09 -5.61 -13.40
CA MET A 11 1.03 -4.60 -13.24
C MET A 11 1.62 -3.23 -12.88
N VAL A 12 0.85 -2.19 -13.18
CA VAL A 12 1.17 -0.82 -12.74
C VAL A 12 0.71 -0.63 -11.30
N ILE A 13 1.49 0.10 -10.52
CA ILE A 13 1.03 0.73 -9.29
C ILE A 13 1.25 2.23 -9.37
N TYR A 14 0.28 2.99 -8.89
CA TYR A 14 0.39 4.43 -8.67
C TYR A 14 -0.34 4.78 -7.36
N PHE A 15 0.07 5.86 -6.71
CA PHE A 15 -0.54 6.33 -5.46
C PHE A 15 -1.45 7.50 -5.76
N LYS A 16 -2.68 7.43 -5.25
CA LYS A 16 -3.63 8.55 -5.36
C LYS A 16 -3.28 9.69 -4.38
N ASP A 17 -2.56 9.39 -3.31
CA ASP A 17 -2.05 10.37 -2.35
C ASP A 17 -0.55 10.54 -2.57
N GLU A 18 -0.10 11.78 -2.75
CA GLU A 18 1.31 12.09 -2.94
C GLU A 18 2.15 11.78 -1.70
N LYS A 19 1.57 11.80 -0.49
CA LYS A 19 2.30 11.45 0.75
C LYS A 19 2.84 10.02 0.69
N ALA A 20 2.03 9.08 0.19
CA ALA A 20 2.44 7.69 0.06
C ALA A 20 3.51 7.51 -1.03
N LEU A 21 3.38 8.22 -2.16
CA LEU A 21 4.41 8.21 -3.22
C LEU A 21 5.73 8.79 -2.71
N ASN A 22 5.69 9.97 -2.09
CA ASN A 22 6.88 10.66 -1.59
C ASN A 22 7.55 9.84 -0.47
N HIS A 23 6.76 9.21 0.40
CA HIS A 23 7.29 8.30 1.42
C HIS A 23 8.00 7.10 0.80
N LEU A 24 7.41 6.45 -0.22
CA LEU A 24 8.06 5.36 -0.95
C LEU A 24 9.38 5.80 -1.59
N LEU A 25 9.38 6.95 -2.28
CA LEU A 25 10.57 7.46 -2.96
C LEU A 25 11.69 7.84 -1.98
N LYS A 26 11.33 8.36 -0.80
CA LYS A 26 12.28 8.77 0.24
C LYS A 26 12.85 7.58 1.03
N HIS A 27 12.01 6.62 1.40
CA HIS A 27 12.36 5.55 2.34
C HIS A 27 12.55 4.18 1.69
N GLY A 28 12.21 4.05 0.41
CA GLY A 28 12.32 2.79 -0.34
C GLY A 28 11.23 1.76 -0.03
N VAL A 29 10.38 2.02 0.97
CA VAL A 29 9.24 1.18 1.33
C VAL A 29 8.05 2.05 1.68
N VAL A 30 6.83 1.60 1.37
CA VAL A 30 5.59 2.20 1.87
C VAL A 30 4.54 1.12 2.11
N TYR A 31 3.74 1.28 3.16
CA TYR A 31 2.51 0.54 3.34
C TYR A 31 1.35 1.33 2.75
N THR A 32 0.53 0.67 1.92
CA THR A 32 -0.59 1.30 1.23
C THR A 32 -1.85 0.47 1.34
N ILE A 33 -2.97 1.18 1.49
CA ILE A 33 -4.30 0.57 1.56
C ILE A 33 -5.00 0.71 0.22
N ARG A 34 -5.70 -0.34 -0.22
CA ARG A 34 -6.53 -0.35 -1.43
C ARG A 34 -7.92 -0.84 -1.13
N LYS A 35 -8.92 -0.23 -1.78
CA LYS A 35 -10.33 -0.62 -1.67
C LYS A 35 -10.61 -2.03 -2.20
N HIS A 36 -9.89 -2.45 -3.22
CA HIS A 36 -10.08 -3.75 -3.86
C HIS A 36 -8.80 -4.58 -3.77
N LYS A 37 -8.97 -5.90 -3.57
CA LYS A 37 -7.84 -6.83 -3.61
C LYS A 37 -7.22 -6.84 -5.00
N ARG A 38 -5.89 -6.80 -5.10
CA ARG A 38 -5.19 -6.97 -6.37
C ARG A 38 -5.37 -8.42 -6.82
N LYS A 39 -5.54 -8.61 -8.13
CA LYS A 39 -5.60 -9.95 -8.75
C LYS A 39 -4.29 -10.74 -8.57
N ARG A 40 -3.17 -10.04 -8.39
CA ARG A 40 -1.84 -10.59 -8.14
C ARG A 40 -0.94 -9.58 -7.43
N THR A 41 0.11 -10.11 -6.83
CA THR A 41 1.20 -9.42 -6.13
C THR A 41 2.54 -9.94 -6.66
N GLY A 42 3.63 -9.23 -6.38
CA GLY A 42 4.96 -9.55 -6.86
C GLY A 42 5.62 -8.37 -7.57
N LYS A 43 6.43 -8.66 -8.59
CA LYS A 43 7.14 -7.65 -9.38
C LYS A 43 6.16 -6.83 -10.22
N ASP A 44 6.14 -5.54 -9.97
CA ASP A 44 5.32 -4.54 -10.64
C ASP A 44 6.19 -3.33 -11.03
N TRP A 45 5.58 -2.34 -11.68
CA TRP A 45 6.25 -1.07 -11.96
C TRP A 45 5.43 0.10 -11.44
N LEU A 46 6.14 1.09 -10.92
CA LEU A 46 5.61 2.31 -10.36
C LEU A 46 5.45 3.35 -11.48
N ALA A 47 4.32 4.06 -11.46
CA ALA A 47 4.03 5.23 -12.27
C ALA A 47 3.52 6.36 -11.35
N LYS A 48 3.63 7.62 -11.79
CA LYS A 48 3.09 8.77 -11.04
C LYS A 48 1.56 8.75 -11.05
N ASP A 49 0.97 8.42 -12.20
CA ASP A 49 -0.46 8.29 -12.46
C ASP A 49 -0.72 7.31 -13.64
N ARG A 50 -1.99 7.20 -14.06
CA ARG A 50 -2.42 6.27 -15.14
C ARG A 50 -1.89 6.62 -16.53
N LYS A 51 -1.61 7.90 -16.78
CA LYS A 51 -1.15 8.42 -18.09
C LYS A 51 0.36 8.56 -18.13
N SER A 52 1.01 8.62 -16.97
CA SER A 52 2.45 8.72 -16.85
C SER A 52 3.17 7.42 -17.21
N GLY A 53 4.41 7.56 -17.69
CA GLY A 53 5.31 6.44 -17.92
C GLY A 53 5.85 5.82 -16.62
N LYS A 54 6.67 4.79 -16.80
CA LYS A 54 7.33 4.07 -15.71
C LYS A 54 8.37 4.95 -15.02
N ILE A 55 8.33 4.99 -13.69
CA ILE A 55 9.33 5.69 -12.87
C ILE A 55 10.25 4.74 -12.10
N ALA A 56 9.79 3.54 -11.71
CA ALA A 56 10.61 2.56 -11.01
C ALA A 56 10.06 1.13 -11.13
N ASN A 57 10.90 0.14 -10.79
CA ASN A 57 10.45 -1.22 -10.49
C ASN A 57 10.11 -1.33 -9.00
N VAL A 58 9.09 -2.11 -8.67
CA VAL A 58 8.66 -2.33 -7.29
C VAL A 58 8.29 -3.79 -7.04
N ILE A 59 8.36 -4.19 -5.78
CA ILE A 59 7.76 -5.43 -5.29
C ILE A 59 6.54 -5.03 -4.47
N VAL A 60 5.38 -5.59 -4.81
CA VAL A 60 4.12 -5.39 -4.09
C VAL A 60 3.75 -6.67 -3.38
N GLU A 61 3.59 -6.63 -2.07
CA GLU A 61 3.31 -7.78 -1.22
C GLU A 61 1.97 -7.57 -0.51
N TYR A 62 1.09 -8.57 -0.51
CA TYR A 62 -0.15 -8.51 0.26
C TYR A 62 0.16 -8.79 1.73
N VAL A 63 -0.28 -7.88 2.61
CA VAL A 63 -0.04 -8.01 4.05
C VAL A 63 -1.26 -8.64 4.72
N GLY A 64 -2.45 -8.10 4.46
CA GLY A 64 -3.66 -8.55 5.12
C GLY A 64 -4.87 -7.70 4.79
N LYS A 65 -6.01 -8.14 5.30
CA LYS A 65 -7.28 -7.42 5.23
C LYS A 65 -7.37 -6.50 6.45
N LEU A 66 -7.67 -5.23 6.23
CA LEU A 66 -7.96 -4.30 7.31
C LEU A 66 -9.43 -4.45 7.72
N GLU A 67 -9.67 -4.39 9.02
CA GLU A 67 -10.98 -4.27 9.63
C GLU A 67 -11.01 -2.91 10.33
N ILE A 68 -11.76 -1.95 9.79
CA ILE A 68 -11.89 -0.61 10.39
C ILE A 68 -13.29 -0.46 10.96
N VAL A 69 -13.36 -0.05 12.23
CA VAL A 69 -14.60 0.15 12.97
C VAL A 69 -14.72 1.64 13.31
N TYR A 70 -15.88 2.23 13.01
CA TYR A 70 -16.20 3.58 13.42
C TYR A 70 -16.73 3.58 14.85
N LEU A 71 -16.13 4.38 15.73
CA LEU A 71 -16.49 4.43 17.15
C LEU A 71 -17.44 5.57 17.52
N GLY A 72 -17.76 6.46 16.58
CA GLY A 72 -18.36 7.75 16.91
C GLY A 72 -17.34 8.89 16.94
N ASP A 73 -17.81 10.13 17.05
CA ASP A 73 -17.00 11.34 17.24
C ASP A 73 -15.80 11.51 16.31
N ASN A 74 -15.91 11.07 15.06
CA ASN A 74 -14.81 11.08 14.08
C ASN A 74 -13.56 10.32 14.56
N LYS A 75 -13.76 9.22 15.31
CA LYS A 75 -12.73 8.27 15.75
C LYS A 75 -12.96 6.89 15.12
N TRP A 76 -11.87 6.26 14.72
CA TRP A 76 -11.87 4.92 14.16
C TRP A 76 -10.88 4.05 14.93
N ARG A 77 -11.24 2.76 15.05
CA ARG A 77 -10.34 1.69 15.48
C ARG A 77 -10.00 0.81 14.29
N GLY A 78 -8.80 0.26 14.27
CA GLY A 78 -8.32 -0.60 13.21
C GLY A 78 -7.83 -1.94 13.73
N GLY A 79 -8.05 -2.96 12.90
CA GLY A 79 -7.39 -4.24 13.00
C GLY A 79 -6.89 -4.72 11.65
N ILE A 80 -6.05 -5.75 11.69
CA ILE A 80 -5.59 -6.48 10.51
C ILE A 80 -5.80 -7.97 10.69
N VAL A 81 -6.31 -8.60 9.64
CA VAL A 81 -6.45 -10.05 9.48
C VAL A 81 -5.43 -10.51 8.44
N PHE A 82 -4.46 -11.30 8.88
CA PHE A 82 -3.42 -11.87 8.03
C PHE A 82 -3.97 -13.06 7.22
N PRO A 83 -3.34 -13.39 6.07
CA PRO A 83 -3.73 -14.55 5.26
C PRO A 83 -3.73 -15.88 6.01
N ASN A 84 -2.89 -16.02 7.04
CA ASN A 84 -2.81 -17.21 7.90
C ASN A 84 -3.89 -17.26 8.99
N GLY A 85 -4.85 -16.32 8.99
CA GLY A 85 -5.93 -16.24 9.98
C GLY A 85 -5.58 -15.48 11.27
N LYS A 86 -4.31 -15.14 11.51
CA LYS A 86 -3.92 -14.34 12.68
C LYS A 86 -4.57 -12.95 12.60
N LYS A 87 -5.08 -12.46 13.72
CA LYS A 87 -5.70 -11.13 13.84
C LYS A 87 -5.01 -10.26 14.88
N TYR A 88 -5.00 -8.96 14.63
CA TYR A 88 -4.59 -7.93 15.59
C TYR A 88 -5.60 -6.79 15.53
N VAL A 89 -6.12 -6.35 16.68
CA VAL A 89 -7.23 -5.38 16.75
C VAL A 89 -6.85 -4.16 17.62
N TYR A 90 -5.57 -3.78 17.60
CA TYR A 90 -5.05 -2.67 18.41
C TYR A 90 -4.47 -1.58 17.52
N ASP A 91 -4.93 -0.35 17.75
CA ASP A 91 -4.53 0.84 17.00
C ASP A 91 -3.01 1.06 17.08
N ASP A 92 -2.41 0.89 18.27
CA ASP A 92 -0.97 1.08 18.48
C ASP A 92 -0.14 0.15 17.59
N TYR A 93 -0.56 -1.12 17.45
CA TYR A 93 0.12 -2.06 16.55
C TYR A 93 0.05 -1.60 15.08
N LEU A 94 -1.09 -1.06 14.65
CA LEU A 94 -1.21 -0.53 13.29
C LEU A 94 -0.42 0.77 13.13
N ASP A 95 -0.43 1.63 14.13
CA ASP A 95 0.24 2.92 14.14
C ASP A 95 1.75 2.74 14.02
N GLU A 96 2.33 1.96 14.94
CA GLU A 96 3.77 1.66 14.96
C GLU A 96 4.22 0.91 13.70
N LYS A 97 3.48 -0.13 13.30
CA LYS A 97 3.97 -1.06 12.27
C LYS A 97 3.68 -0.63 10.84
N TYR A 98 2.58 0.09 10.60
CA TYR A 98 2.10 0.34 9.25
C TYR A 98 1.86 1.81 8.96
N VAL A 99 1.26 2.56 9.89
CA VAL A 99 0.88 3.96 9.65
C VAL A 99 2.14 4.82 9.53
N GLN A 100 3.11 4.68 10.43
CA GLN A 100 4.37 5.43 10.37
C GLN A 100 5.10 5.24 9.02
N HIS A 101 4.90 4.09 8.38
CA HIS A 101 5.47 3.73 7.08
C HIS A 101 4.51 3.96 5.89
N SER A 102 3.42 4.72 6.07
CA SER A 102 2.41 4.97 5.03
C SER A 102 2.46 6.38 4.42
N GLY A 103 3.28 7.27 5.00
CA GLY A 103 3.23 8.70 4.74
C GLY A 103 2.24 9.48 5.61
N PHE A 104 1.54 8.81 6.54
CA PHE A 104 0.63 9.41 7.53
C PHE A 104 1.17 9.24 8.95
N LYS A 105 0.72 10.09 9.88
CA LYS A 105 1.16 10.05 11.28
C LYS A 105 0.28 9.20 12.19
N THR A 106 -1.01 9.08 11.87
CA THR A 106 -2.00 8.35 12.68
C THR A 106 -2.98 7.59 11.78
N LEU A 107 -3.53 6.49 12.29
CA LEU A 107 -4.57 5.71 11.61
C LEU A 107 -5.73 6.62 11.16
N ASN A 108 -6.21 7.49 12.04
CA ASN A 108 -7.31 8.42 11.73
C ASN A 108 -6.98 9.34 10.55
N ALA A 109 -5.76 9.88 10.48
CA ALA A 109 -5.33 10.72 9.34
C ALA A 109 -5.25 9.91 8.04
N TRP A 110 -4.77 8.67 8.11
CA TRP A 110 -4.68 7.78 6.96
C TRP A 110 -6.07 7.40 6.43
N ILE A 111 -6.98 7.00 7.31
CA ILE A 111 -8.36 6.66 6.96
C ILE A 111 -9.07 7.86 6.34
N ARG A 112 -9.00 9.06 6.93
CA ARG A 112 -9.60 10.28 6.36
C ARG A 112 -9.11 10.59 4.95
N ALA A 113 -7.81 10.42 4.69
CA ALA A 113 -7.26 10.62 3.34
C ALA A 113 -7.84 9.60 2.36
N LEU A 114 -7.92 8.32 2.75
CA LEU A 114 -8.52 7.27 1.93
C LEU A 114 -10.00 7.53 1.66
N MET A 115 -10.75 8.04 2.64
CA MET A 115 -12.15 8.43 2.45
C MET A 115 -12.31 9.47 1.36
N ARG A 116 -11.56 10.57 1.48
CA ARG A 116 -11.56 11.66 0.52
C ARG A 116 -11.22 11.16 -0.89
N LEU A 117 -10.19 10.32 -1.01
CA LEU A 117 -9.75 9.75 -2.29
C LEU A 117 -10.74 8.76 -2.93
N ASN A 118 -11.69 8.25 -2.15
CA ASN A 118 -12.73 7.33 -2.61
C ASN A 118 -14.13 7.97 -2.59
N GLY A 119 -14.24 9.28 -2.34
CA GLY A 119 -15.51 10.00 -2.33
C GLY A 119 -16.46 9.62 -1.19
N ILE A 120 -15.95 9.05 -0.10
CA ILE A 120 -16.78 8.55 1.01
C ILE A 120 -16.99 9.67 2.03
N ARG A 121 -18.25 10.07 2.24
CA ARG A 121 -18.63 11.21 3.09
C ARG A 121 -19.04 10.81 4.52
N THR A 122 -19.56 9.60 4.74
CA THR A 122 -20.03 9.13 6.06
C THR A 122 -19.74 7.65 6.28
N TRP A 123 -19.46 7.26 7.53
CA TRP A 123 -19.15 5.87 7.94
C TRP A 123 -20.09 5.30 9.00
N ARG A 124 -21.37 5.68 8.96
CA ARG A 124 -22.28 5.30 10.04
C ARG A 124 -22.62 3.80 10.11
N LYS A 125 -22.28 2.95 9.13
CA LYS A 125 -22.76 1.55 9.09
C LYS A 125 -21.89 0.49 8.39
N MET A 126 -20.58 0.67 8.14
CA MET A 126 -19.86 -0.29 7.30
C MET A 126 -18.49 -0.71 7.83
N THR A 127 -18.32 -2.01 8.06
CA THR A 127 -17.02 -2.68 8.10
C THR A 127 -16.37 -2.54 6.73
N ILE A 128 -15.15 -2.01 6.72
CA ILE A 128 -14.43 -1.76 5.48
C ILE A 128 -13.49 -2.91 5.20
N ASP A 129 -13.80 -3.68 4.17
CA ASP A 129 -12.91 -4.72 3.67
C ASP A 129 -11.84 -4.11 2.75
N TRP A 130 -10.87 -3.42 3.35
CA TRP A 130 -9.73 -2.88 2.62
C TRP A 130 -8.52 -3.79 2.73
N HIS A 131 -7.59 -3.63 1.80
CA HIS A 131 -6.46 -4.52 1.63
C HIS A 131 -5.17 -3.74 1.83
N LEU A 132 -4.36 -4.17 2.79
CA LEU A 132 -3.05 -3.61 3.08
C LEU A 132 -1.98 -4.30 2.24
N TYR A 133 -1.12 -3.48 1.63
CA TYR A 133 0.03 -3.93 0.87
C TYR A 133 1.30 -3.26 1.37
N LYS A 134 2.41 -3.98 1.30
CA LYS A 134 3.75 -3.42 1.38
C LYS A 134 4.25 -3.21 -0.05
N VAL A 135 4.78 -2.05 -0.34
CA VAL A 135 5.39 -1.72 -1.63
C VAL A 135 6.83 -1.35 -1.37
N THR A 136 7.74 -2.05 -2.04
CA THR A 136 9.19 -1.86 -1.87
C THR A 136 9.77 -1.44 -3.22
N LEU A 137 10.56 -0.37 -3.26
CA LEU A 137 11.37 -0.06 -4.43
C LEU A 137 12.36 -1.19 -4.65
N VAL A 138 12.35 -1.78 -5.84
CA VAL A 138 13.49 -2.58 -6.28
C VAL A 138 14.59 -1.55 -6.51
N LYS A 139 15.55 -1.44 -5.57
CA LYS A 139 16.68 -0.50 -5.67
C LYS A 139 17.18 -0.44 -7.11
N LYS A 140 17.55 0.77 -7.55
CA LYS A 140 18.48 1.01 -8.66
C LYS A 140 19.73 0.15 -8.44
N LEU A 141 19.67 -1.10 -8.89
CA LEU A 141 20.83 -2.01 -8.96
C LEU A 141 21.81 -1.56 -10.06
N GLU A 142 21.53 -0.46 -10.78
CA GLU A 142 22.34 0.02 -11.91
C GLU A 142 23.13 1.31 -11.63
N GLU A 143 22.93 2.01 -10.51
CA GLU A 143 23.65 3.28 -10.27
C GLU A 143 24.99 3.12 -9.54
N ARG A 144 25.32 1.93 -9.02
CA ARG A 144 26.68 1.63 -8.53
C ARG A 144 27.61 1.10 -9.62
N ASP A 145 27.07 0.50 -10.69
CA ASP A 145 27.89 -0.04 -11.78
C ASP A 145 28.28 1.00 -12.84
N ARG A 146 27.64 2.18 -12.86
CA ARG A 146 27.98 3.27 -13.81
C ARG A 146 28.97 4.32 -13.28
N ARG A 147 29.50 4.17 -12.06
CA ARG A 147 30.54 5.05 -11.50
C ARG A 147 31.91 4.36 -11.37
N GLY A 148 32.06 3.19 -12.00
CA GLY A 148 33.29 2.39 -11.98
C GLY A 148 33.60 1.78 -13.34
N SER A 149 33.49 2.56 -14.42
CA SER A 149 34.02 2.23 -15.74
C SER A 149 34.55 3.49 -16.40
#